data_AF-A0A2V6FTP0-F1
#
_entry.id   AF-A0A2V6FTP0-F1
#
_cell.length_a   1.000
_cell.length_b   1.000
_cell.length_c   1.000
_cell.angle_alpha   90.00
_cell.angle_beta   90.00
_cell.angle_gamma   90.00
#
_symmetry.space_group_name_H-M   'P 1'
#
loop_
_entity.id
_entity.type
_entity.pdbx_description
1 polymer ?
#
loop_
_entity_poly.entity_id
_entity_poly.type
_entity_poly.pdbx_seq_one_letter_code
_entity_poly.pdbx_strand_id
1 'polypeptide(L)' 'MSAKKGVIGILTGGGDVPGLNPAIRAVTIRALREGYQVIGIRRGWLGTIS' A
#
# COMPACT_ATOMS: atom_id res chain seq x y z
N MET A 1 7.56 -21.86 3.72
CA MET A 1 7.32 -20.43 3.45
C MET A 1 7.87 -19.65 4.63
N SER A 2 8.77 -18.69 4.39
CA SER A 2 9.26 -17.82 5.47
C SER A 2 8.12 -16.95 6.00
N ALA A 3 8.04 -16.75 7.32
CA ALA A 3 7.06 -15.86 7.92
C ALA A 3 7.27 -14.44 7.38
N LYS A 4 6.19 -13.76 6.99
CA LYS A 4 6.27 -12.37 6.54
C LYS A 4 6.66 -11.47 7.71
N LYS A 5 7.52 -10.47 7.46
CA LYS A 5 8.00 -9.53 8.50
C LYS A 5 6.88 -8.68 9.11
N GLY A 6 5.80 -8.48 8.36
CA GLY A 6 4.65 -7.68 8.76
C GLY A 6 3.75 -7.35 7.59
N VAL A 7 2.72 -6.54 7.85
CA VAL A 7 1.74 -6.08 6.87
C VAL A 7 1.78 -4.56 6.77
N ILE A 8 1.90 -4.03 5.55
CA ILE A 8 1.86 -2.61 5.23
C ILE A 8 0.54 -2.32 4.50
N GLY A 9 -0.29 -1.46 5.09
CA GLY A 9 -1.49 -0.93 4.45
C GLY A 9 -1.19 0.37 3.71
N ILE A 10 -1.62 0.49 2.46
CA ILE A 10 -1.50 1.72 1.65
C ILE A 10 -2.89 2.31 1.44
N LEU A 11 -3.09 3.52 1.95
CA LEU A 11 -4.28 4.34 1.71
C LEU A 11 -3.87 5.60 0.96
N THR A 12 -4.68 6.00 -0.01
CA THR A 12 -4.56 7.29 -0.69
C THR A 12 -5.66 8.21 -0.18
N GLY A 13 -5.27 9.29 0.51
CA GLY A 13 -6.18 10.35 0.96
C GLY A 13 -6.07 11.56 0.03
N GLY A 14 -7.20 12.17 -0.31
CA GLY A 14 -7.25 13.36 -1.17
C GLY A 14 -7.52 13.07 -2.65
N GLY A 15 -7.25 14.06 -3.51
CA GLY A 15 -7.44 13.97 -4.96
C GLY A 15 -6.34 13.22 -5.69
N ASP A 16 -6.62 12.84 -6.95
CA ASP A 16 -5.65 12.13 -7.78
C ASP A 16 -4.56 13.08 -8.30
N VAL A 17 -3.32 12.56 -8.34
CA VAL A 17 -2.15 13.29 -8.83
C VAL A 17 -1.27 12.32 -9.62
N PRO A 18 -0.57 12.78 -10.67
CA PRO A 18 0.19 11.89 -11.56
C PRO A 18 1.27 11.06 -10.85
N GLY A 19 1.76 11.52 -9.68
CA GLY A 19 2.78 10.81 -8.89
C GLY A 19 2.28 9.66 -8.01
N LEU A 20 0.96 9.50 -7.84
CA LEU A 20 0.38 8.57 -6.88
C LEU A 20 0.68 7.11 -7.23
N ASN A 21 0.37 6.71 -8.48
CA ASN A 21 0.56 5.34 -8.93
C ASN A 21 2.05 4.92 -8.94
N PRO A 22 2.99 5.74 -9.43
CA PRO A 22 4.43 5.45 -9.29
C PRO A 22 4.89 5.29 -7.84
N ALA A 23 4.41 6.14 -6.91
CA ALA A 23 4.78 6.06 -5.50
C ALA A 23 4.30 4.76 -4.84
N ILE A 24 3.02 4.40 -5.05
CA ILE A 24 2.45 3.13 -4.57
C ILE A 24 3.24 1.95 -5.11
N ARG A 25 3.58 1.98 -6.41
CA ARG A 25 4.34 0.91 -7.07
C ARG A 25 5.75 0.78 -6.48
N ALA A 26 6.45 1.89 -6.26
CA ALA A 26 7.79 1.90 -5.69
C ALA A 26 7.82 1.29 -4.29
N VAL A 27 6.92 1.73 -3.41
CA VAL A 27 6.77 1.20 -2.04
C VAL A 27 6.43 -0.29 -2.07
N THR A 28 5.47 -0.69 -2.91
CA THR A 28 5.04 -2.09 -3.00
C THR A 28 6.18 -3.01 -3.43
N ILE A 29 6.93 -2.63 -4.47
CA ILE A 29 8.06 -3.44 -4.96
C ILE A 29 9.14 -3.58 -3.86
N ARG A 30 9.46 -2.50 -3.15
CA ARG A 30 10.47 -2.54 -2.09
C ARG A 30 10.02 -3.41 -0.92
N ALA A 31 8.79 -3.23 -0.45
CA ALA A 31 8.23 -3.97 0.67
C ALA A 31 8.17 -5.49 0.40
N LEU A 32 7.73 -5.88 -0.80
CA LEU A 32 7.69 -7.29 -1.20
C LEU A 32 9.10 -7.92 -1.21
N ARG A 33 10.11 -7.19 -1.72
CA ARG A 33 11.52 -7.65 -1.70
C ARG A 33 12.07 -7.81 -0.29
N GLU A 34 11.62 -7.00 0.66
CA GLU A 34 12.05 -7.07 2.06
C GLU A 34 11.30 -8.12 2.89
N GLY A 35 10.30 -8.80 2.30
CA GLY A 35 9.54 -9.85 2.96
C GLY A 35 8.28 -9.37 3.69
N TYR A 36 7.77 -8.18 3.36
CA TYR A 36 6.49 -7.68 3.86
C TYR A 36 5.31 -8.12 2.98
N GLN A 37 4.13 -8.13 3.58
CA GLN A 37 2.87 -8.12 2.84
C GLN A 37 2.42 -6.68 2.59
N VAL A 38 1.83 -6.42 1.42
CA VAL A 38 1.25 -5.12 1.10
C VAL A 38 -0.25 -5.28 0.83
N ILE A 39 -1.06 -4.43 1.43
CA ILE A 39 -2.52 -4.38 1.25
C ILE A 39 -2.89 -2.97 0.80
N GLY A 40 -3.65 -2.84 -0.29
CA GLY A 40 -4.20 -1.57 -0.74
C GLY A 40 -5.60 -1.33 -0.17
N ILE A 41 -5.81 -0.18 0.46
CA ILE A 41 -7.10 0.25 0.99
C ILE A 41 -7.82 1.04 -0.11
N ARG A 42 -8.93 0.48 -0.60
CA ARG A 42 -9.76 1.10 -1.65
C ARG A 42 -10.71 2.13 -1.04
N ARG A 43 -11.16 3.11 -1.84
CA ARG A 43 -12.10 4.18 -1.43
C ARG A 43 -11.55 5.12 -0.34
N GLY A 44 -10.23 5.28 -0.25
CA GLY A 44 -9.58 6.21 0.68
C GLY A 44 -10.03 5.97 2.12
N TRP A 45 -10.27 7.05 2.86
CA TRP A 45 -10.70 6.98 4.27
C TRP A 45 -11.97 6.17 4.48
N LEU A 46 -12.92 6.22 3.54
CA LEU A 46 -14.15 5.45 3.62
C LEU A 46 -13.87 3.96 3.73
N GLY A 47 -12.89 3.43 2.99
CA GLY A 47 -12.56 2.00 3.07
C GLY A 47 -11.80 1.57 4.32
N THR A 48 -11.31 2.50 5.13
CA THR A 48 -10.67 2.20 6.41
C THR A 48 -11.67 2.12 7.55
N ILE A 49 -12.70 2.97 7.51
CA ILE A 49 -13.69 3.09 8.58
C ILE A 49 -14.95 2.25 8.35
N SER A 50 -15.15 1.73 7.13
CA SER A 50 -16.31 0.91 6.73
C SER A 50 -16.09 -0.58 6.92
#